data_AF-A0A1F8RWX7-F1
#
_entry.id   AF-A0A1F8RWX7-F1
#
_cell.length_a   1.000
_cell.length_b   1.000
_cell.length_c   1.000
_cell.angle_alpha   90.00
_cell.angle_beta   90.00
_cell.angle_gamma   90.00
#
_symmetry.space_group_name_H-M   'P 1'
#
loop_
_entity.id
_entity.type
_entity.pdbx_description
1 polymer ?
#
loop_
_entity_poly.entity_id
_entity_poly.type
_entity_poly.pdbx_seq_one_letter_code
_entity_poly.pdbx_strand_id
1 'polypeptide(L)' 'MRMDPQRQEEYRRAYQAWQEQLQALHRVLLEGETMEPPKLKGLLSREARAKERYDQARLALLGLREDSDPFAEVAEG' A
#
# COMPACT_ATOMS: atom_id res chain seq x y z
N MET A 1 18.03 0.43 -14.82
CA MET A 1 16.60 0.11 -15.04
C MET A 1 15.85 1.42 -15.23
N ARG A 2 15.26 1.67 -16.41
CA ARG A 2 14.39 2.84 -16.61
C ARG A 2 13.00 2.46 -16.13
N MET A 3 12.58 2.99 -14.99
CA MET A 3 11.25 2.73 -14.45
C MET A 3 10.18 3.51 -15.21
N ASP A 4 9.06 2.86 -15.50
CA ASP A 4 7.89 3.48 -16.12
C ASP A 4 7.41 4.70 -15.28
N PRO A 5 7.33 5.91 -15.87
CA PRO A 5 6.87 7.10 -15.18
C PRO A 5 5.49 6.94 -14.53
N GLN A 6 4.59 6.17 -15.12
CA GLN A 6 3.26 5.93 -14.54
C GLN A 6 3.38 5.14 -13.24
N ARG A 7 4.14 4.03 -13.24
CA ARG A 7 4.38 3.23 -12.03
C ARG A 7 5.09 4.03 -10.93
N GLN A 8 5.98 4.95 -11.29
CA GLN A 8 6.61 5.84 -10.32
C GLN A 8 5.59 6.76 -9.65
N GLU A 9 4.65 7.32 -10.41
CA GLU A 9 3.60 8.19 -9.88
C GLU A 9 2.62 7.41 -8.99
N GLU A 10 2.19 6.23 -9.42
CA GLU A 10 1.32 5.34 -8.63
C GLU A 10 1.97 4.95 -7.30
N TYR A 11 3.27 4.60 -7.34
CA TYR A 11 4.06 4.35 -6.14
C TYR A 11 4.08 5.54 -5.20
N ARG A 12 4.38 6.75 -5.70
CA ARG A 12 4.44 7.97 -4.87
C ARG A 12 3.09 8.27 -4.21
N ARG A 13 1.99 8.17 -4.97
CA ARG A 13 0.63 8.39 -4.45
C ARG A 13 0.26 7.38 -3.37
N ALA A 14 0.53 6.10 -3.61
CA ALA A 14 0.22 5.06 -2.65
C ALA A 14 1.08 5.19 -1.38
N TYR A 15 2.36 5.54 -1.53
CA TYR A 15 3.26 5.83 -0.42
C TYR A 15 2.75 6.99 0.43
N GLN A 16 2.43 8.13 -0.19
CA GLN A 16 1.93 9.30 0.52
C GLN A 16 0.63 9.02 1.28
N ALA A 17 -0.33 8.35 0.62
CA ALA A 17 -1.59 7.98 1.25
C ALA A 17 -1.40 7.06 2.46
N TRP A 18 -0.44 6.13 2.39
CA TRP A 18 -0.10 5.29 3.53
C TRP A 18 0.56 6.09 4.67
N GLN A 19 1.52 6.96 4.35
CA GLN A 19 2.18 7.81 5.35
C GLN A 19 1.19 8.70 6.10
N GLU A 20 0.17 9.24 5.42
CA GLU A 20 -0.88 10.04 6.07
C GLU A 20 -1.69 9.23 7.11
N GLN A 21 -2.06 7.99 6.78
CA GLN A 21 -2.77 7.12 7.74
C GLN A 21 -1.85 6.71 8.88
N LEU A 22 -0.57 6.42 8.58
CA LEU A 22 0.42 6.03 9.58
C LEU A 22 0.71 7.18 10.55
N GLN A 23 0.81 8.42 10.07
CA GLN A 23 0.97 9.59 10.93
C GLN A 23 -0.24 9.79 11.83
N ALA A 24 -1.46 9.62 11.31
CA ALA A 24 -2.66 9.68 12.15
C ALA A 24 -2.66 8.60 13.24
N LEU A 25 -2.20 7.39 12.92
CA LEU A 25 -2.07 6.33 13.91
C LEU A 25 -0.98 6.65 14.94
N HIS A 26 0.15 7.22 14.51
CA HIS A 26 1.23 7.65 15.39
C HIS A 26 0.72 8.63 16.45
N ARG A 27 -0.04 9.66 16.05
CA ARG A 27 -0.55 10.65 16.99
C ARG A 27 -1.41 10.03 18.09
N VAL A 28 -2.25 9.06 17.74
CA VAL A 28 -3.08 8.34 18.71
C VAL A 28 -2.25 7.43 19.61
N LEU A 29 -1.31 6.67 19.03
CA LEU A 29 -0.56 5.66 19.78
C LEU A 29 0.58 6.22 20.64
N LEU A 30 1.24 7.28 20.18
CA LEU A 30 2.51 7.75 20.74
C LEU A 30 2.46 9.20 21.24
N GLU A 31 1.58 10.04 20.68
CA GLU A 31 1.45 11.45 21.08
C GLU A 31 0.25 11.72 22.01
N GLY A 32 -0.56 10.69 22.30
CA GLY A 32 -1.67 10.77 23.25
C GLY A 32 -2.95 11.42 22.70
N GLU A 33 -3.10 11.52 21.37
CA GLU A 33 -4.35 11.97 20.76
C GLU A 33 -5.51 11.02 21.13
N THR A 34 -6.56 11.52 21.78
CA THR A 34 -7.71 10.71 22.19
C THR A 34 -8.62 10.40 21.01
N MET A 35 -8.97 9.12 20.86
CA MET A 35 -9.86 8.65 19.81
C MET A 35 -10.80 7.56 20.33
N GLU A 36 -12.08 7.69 20.01
CA GLU A 36 -13.10 6.70 20.36
C GLU A 36 -12.77 5.31 19.76
N PRO A 37 -12.99 4.20 20.48
CA PRO A 37 -12.60 2.86 20.03
C PRO A 37 -13.10 2.47 18.62
N PRO A 38 -14.36 2.78 18.21
CA PRO A 38 -14.81 2.52 16.84
C PRO A 38 -14.03 3.30 15.78
N LYS A 39 -13.64 4.54 16.09
CA LYS A 39 -12.84 5.39 15.17
C LYS A 39 -11.41 4.87 15.05
N LEU A 40 -10.81 4.42 16.16
CA LEU A 40 -9.49 3.80 16.17
C LEU A 40 -9.46 2.52 15.33
N LYS A 41 -10.46 1.64 15.48
CA LYS A 41 -10.61 0.47 14.62
C LYS A 41 -10.70 0.84 13.13
N GLY A 42 -11.48 1.89 12.82
CA GLY A 42 -11.59 2.43 11.47
C GLY A 42 -10.26 2.96 10.93
N LEU A 43 -9.48 3.66 11.77
CA LEU A 43 -8.15 4.16 11.43
C LEU A 43 -7.17 3.02 11.12
N LEU A 44 -7.09 2.01 11.98
CA LEU A 44 -6.28 0.80 11.75
C LEU A 44 -6.65 0.11 10.43
N SER A 45 -7.94 0.01 10.14
CA SER A 45 -8.42 -0.60 8.88
C SER A 45 -8.04 0.22 7.65
N ARG A 46 -8.05 1.56 7.74
CA ARG A 46 -7.64 2.43 6.63
C ARG A 46 -6.13 2.39 6.42
N GLU A 47 -5.35 2.40 7.50
CA GLU A 47 -3.90 2.27 7.46
C GLU A 47 -3.50 0.95 6.78
N ALA A 48 -4.05 -0.17 7.21
CA ALA A 48 -3.74 -1.48 6.63
C ALA A 48 -4.05 -1.55 5.12
N ARG A 49 -5.22 -1.03 4.70
CA ARG A 49 -5.59 -0.96 3.28
C ARG A 49 -4.72 0.00 2.47
N ALA A 50 -4.22 1.08 3.07
CA ALA A 50 -3.30 2.00 2.41
C ALA A 50 -1.93 1.34 2.24
N LYS A 51 -1.45 0.63 3.26
CA LYS A 51 -0.23 -0.17 3.22
C LYS A 51 -0.28 -1.24 2.13
N GLU A 52 -1.38 -1.99 2.04
CA GLU A 52 -1.55 -3.02 1.01
C GLU A 52 -1.45 -2.44 -0.42
N ARG A 53 -2.11 -1.31 -0.67
CA ARG A 53 -2.02 -0.60 -1.96
C ARG A 53 -0.60 -0.11 -2.24
N TYR A 54 0.09 0.41 -1.23
CA TYR A 54 1.50 0.78 -1.35
C TYR A 54 2.39 -0.43 -1.67
N ASP A 55 2.19 -1.56 -1.00
CA ASP A 55 2.93 -2.79 -1.24
C ASP A 55 2.72 -3.28 -2.68
N GLN A 56 1.48 -3.27 -3.18
CA GLN A 56 1.17 -3.60 -4.57
C GLN A 56 1.84 -2.65 -5.58
N ALA A 57 1.79 -1.33 -5.32
CA ALA A 57 2.44 -0.33 -6.17
C ALA A 57 3.97 -0.49 -6.16
N ARG A 58 4.55 -0.86 -5.02
CA ARG A 58 5.98 -1.15 -4.87
C ARG A 58 6.40 -2.38 -5.66
N LEU A 59 5.63 -3.46 -5.59
CA LEU A 59 5.88 -4.66 -6.40
C LEU A 59 5.76 -4.34 -7.90
N ALA A 60 4.72 -3.59 -8.30
CA ALA A 60 4.53 -3.17 -9.69
C ALA A 60 5.69 -2.32 -10.20
N LEU A 61 6.16 -1.35 -9.40
CA LEU A 61 7.30 -0.50 -9.71
C LEU A 61 8.56 -1.34 -9.97
N LEU A 62 8.79 -2.36 -9.15
CA LEU A 62 9.92 -3.29 -9.27
C LEU A 62 9.74 -4.34 -10.38
N GLY A 63 8.56 -4.41 -11.03
CA GLY A 63 8.25 -5.44 -12.02
C GLY A 63 8.01 -6.83 -11.42
N LEU A 64 7.67 -6.90 -10.13
CA LEU A 64 7.44 -8.13 -9.36
C LEU A 64 5.95 -8.47 -9.19
N ARG A 65 5.06 -7.61 -9.70
CA ARG A 65 3.62 -7.87 -9.70
C ARG A 65 3.34 -8.73 -10.94
N GLU A 66 2.94 -9.98 -10.73
CA GLU A 66 2.57 -10.92 -11.77
C GLU A 66 1.35 -10.39 -12.54
N ASP A 67 1.58 -9.79 -13.71
CA ASP A 67 0.59 -9.80 -14.81
C ASP A 67 0.84 -11.01 -15.74
N SER A 68 1.84 -11.83 -15.44
CA SER A 68 2.21 -13.04 -16.17
C SER A 68 2.61 -14.09 -15.15
N ASP A 69 1.68 -14.97 -14.80
CA ASP A 69 2.02 -16.26 -14.22
C ASP A 69 2.85 -17.01 -15.30
N PRO A 70 4.16 -17.25 -15.09
CA PRO A 70 5.00 -17.96 -16.04
C PRO A 70 4.63 -19.45 -16.17
N PHE A 71 3.68 -19.93 -15.37
CA PHE A 71 3.16 -21.29 -15.39
C PHE A 71 1.71 -21.39 -15.90
N ALA A 72 1.07 -20.28 -16.29
CA ALA A 72 -0.27 -20.33 -16.88
C ALA A 72 -0.27 -20.92 -18.31
N GLU A 73 0.83 -20.83 -19.06
CA GLU A 73 0.95 -21.38 -20.42
C GLU A 73 1.21 -22.89 -20.49
N VAL A 74 1.59 -23.55 -19.39
CA VAL A 74 1.89 -25.00 -19.39
C VAL A 74 0.69 -25.89 -19.05
N ALA A 75 -0.51 -25.31 -18.89
CA ALA A 75 -1.73 -26.05 -18.57
C ALA A 75 -2.56 -26.51 -19.79
N GLU A 76 -2.17 -26.17 -21.03
CA GLU A 76 -2.83 -26.62 -22.27
C GLU A 76 -1.91 -27.42 -23.22
N GLY A 77 -1.14 -28.38 -22.67
CA GLY A 77 -0.31 -29.31 -23.44
C GLY A 77 -0.66 -30.78 -23.22
#